data_AF-A2F509-F1
#
_entry.id   AF-A2F509-F1
#
_cell.length_a   1.000
_cell.length_b   1.000
_cell.length_c   1.000
_cell.angle_alpha   90.00
_cell.angle_beta   90.00
_cell.angle_gamma   90.00
#
_symmetry.space_group_name_H-M   'P 1'
#
loop_
_entity.id
_entity.type
_entity.pdbx_description
1 polymer ?
#
loop_
_entity_poly.entity_id
_entity_poly.type
_entity_poly.pdbx_seq_one_letter_code
_entity_poly.pdbx_strand_id
1 'polypeptide(L)'
;MVAAGAGSGERYCGGDGGRLEGLSSDQLDVYQLNRTTGGTQTSCGIYGCDTYNNICGTSGRFGIGGSGNGKDPGPSGGGGYYGGGGITYVGSASGGSSFISGFQGCDAIFENSTEDHIYHRGNPFHYSGKYFTDGIMIDGQHEMPTTDLHSTELGHQGNGYAIITYIASNVICSCQMNINLMKLFLTSNIFIILSLKK
;
A
#
# COMPACT_ATOMS: atom_id res chain seq x y z
N MET A 1 4.71 0.23 -6.08
CA MET A 1 3.70 0.28 -5.01
C MET A 1 4.39 0.70 -3.72
N VAL A 2 3.65 1.27 -2.79
CA VAL A 2 4.09 1.64 -1.45
C VAL A 2 3.07 1.04 -0.48
N ALA A 3 3.51 0.14 0.39
CA ALA A 3 2.69 -0.34 1.49
C ALA A 3 2.91 0.58 2.69
N ALA A 4 1.84 1.12 3.26
CA ALA A 4 1.93 1.94 4.46
C ALA A 4 2.06 1.11 5.73
N GLY A 5 2.80 1.66 6.69
CA GLY A 5 2.86 1.15 8.05
C GLY A 5 1.73 1.69 8.91
N ALA A 6 1.42 0.96 9.98
CA ALA A 6 0.59 1.44 11.08
C ALA A 6 1.37 2.45 11.95
N GLY A 7 0.65 3.32 12.65
CA GLY A 7 1.20 4.10 13.76
C GLY A 7 1.49 3.20 14.96
N SER A 8 2.46 3.57 15.78
CA SER A 8 2.65 2.93 17.07
C SER A 8 1.68 3.49 18.11
N GLY A 9 1.61 2.84 19.26
CA GLY A 9 0.81 3.32 20.37
C GLY A 9 1.44 2.96 21.72
N GLU A 10 1.18 3.81 22.70
CA GLU A 10 1.55 3.67 24.10
C GLU A 10 0.25 3.70 24.90
N ARG A 11 -0.07 2.60 25.61
CA ARG A 11 -1.36 2.33 26.30
C ARG A 11 -2.59 2.22 25.39
N TYR A 12 -2.49 2.69 24.17
CA TYR A 12 -3.53 2.73 23.15
C TYR A 12 -3.02 2.05 21.87
N CYS A 13 -3.93 1.54 21.04
CA CYS A 13 -3.56 0.96 19.76
C CYS A 13 -3.35 2.07 18.73
N GLY A 14 -2.27 2.02 17.97
CA GLY A 14 -2.02 2.89 16.83
C GLY A 14 -3.06 2.71 15.71
N GLY A 15 -3.16 3.71 14.83
CA GLY A 15 -3.96 3.59 13.61
C GLY A 15 -3.29 2.66 12.59
N ASP A 16 -4.08 1.87 11.86
CA ASP A 16 -3.61 0.99 10.80
C ASP A 16 -3.19 1.74 9.52
N GLY A 17 -2.24 1.13 8.81
CA GLY A 17 -1.94 1.44 7.42
C GLY A 17 -2.60 0.44 6.48
N GLY A 18 -2.21 0.47 5.22
CA GLY A 18 -2.62 -0.56 4.24
C GLY A 18 -3.70 -0.09 3.27
N ARG A 19 -4.48 0.95 3.58
CA ARG A 19 -5.53 1.52 2.71
C ARG A 19 -5.17 2.89 2.10
N LEU A 20 -6.08 3.49 1.31
CA LEU A 20 -5.88 4.78 0.63
C LEU A 20 -5.65 5.95 1.60
N GLU A 21 -6.23 5.88 2.79
CA GLU A 21 -6.05 6.85 3.86
C GLU A 21 -5.65 6.09 5.11
N GLY A 22 -4.52 6.38 5.74
CA GLY A 22 -4.18 5.74 7.01
C GLY A 22 -5.28 5.98 8.06
N LEU A 23 -5.46 5.05 9.00
CA LEU A 23 -6.42 5.29 10.09
C LEU A 23 -5.87 6.34 11.05
N SER A 24 -6.70 7.35 11.29
CA SER A 24 -6.49 8.36 12.32
C SER A 24 -6.68 7.75 13.72
N SER A 25 -5.90 8.20 14.70
CA SER A 25 -6.11 7.80 16.07
C SER A 25 -7.05 8.78 16.79
N ASP A 26 -8.23 8.28 17.14
CA ASP A 26 -9.21 9.03 17.90
C ASP A 26 -9.05 8.90 19.42
N GLN A 27 -8.08 8.10 19.87
CA GLN A 27 -7.86 7.78 21.28
C GLN A 27 -7.02 8.88 21.94
N LEU A 28 -7.63 9.57 22.91
CA LEU A 28 -6.98 10.62 23.70
C LEU A 28 -6.71 10.15 25.12
N ASP A 29 -5.48 10.32 25.62
CA ASP A 29 -5.18 10.23 27.05
C ASP A 29 -5.53 11.57 27.75
N VAL A 30 -5.57 11.54 29.08
CA VAL A 30 -5.96 12.65 29.98
C VAL A 30 -5.22 13.96 29.66
N TYR A 31 -3.98 13.88 29.20
CA TYR A 31 -3.16 15.05 28.91
C TYR A 31 -3.03 15.39 27.43
N GLN A 32 -3.75 14.74 26.52
CA GLN A 32 -3.66 15.07 25.10
C GLN A 32 -4.61 16.19 24.68
N LEU A 33 -4.08 17.14 23.91
CA LEU A 33 -4.83 18.28 23.36
C LEU A 33 -5.65 17.88 22.14
N ASN A 34 -5.07 17.06 21.27
CA ASN A 34 -5.61 16.76 19.95
C ASN A 34 -5.22 15.37 19.46
N ARG A 35 -6.05 14.86 18.56
CA ARG A 35 -5.90 13.58 17.88
C ARG A 35 -4.82 13.65 16.80
N THR A 36 -4.24 12.51 16.47
CA THR A 36 -3.40 12.37 15.28
C THR A 36 -4.26 11.98 14.08
N THR A 37 -3.87 12.39 12.87
CA THR A 37 -4.56 11.96 11.64
C THR A 37 -3.69 11.06 10.77
N GLY A 38 -4.34 10.17 10.01
CA GLY A 38 -3.66 9.34 9.02
C GLY A 38 -3.21 10.12 7.79
N GLY A 39 -2.23 9.58 7.07
CA GLY A 39 -1.85 10.09 5.75
C GLY A 39 -2.94 9.83 4.72
N THR A 40 -3.07 10.70 3.71
CA THR A 40 -4.02 10.54 2.59
C THR A 40 -3.25 10.42 1.27
N GLN A 41 -3.96 10.35 0.14
CA GLN A 41 -3.31 10.36 -1.17
C GLN A 41 -2.67 11.72 -1.54
N THR A 42 -2.95 12.79 -0.80
CA THR A 42 -2.50 14.16 -1.15
C THR A 42 -1.87 14.93 0.01
N SER A 43 -1.92 14.40 1.22
CA SER A 43 -1.41 15.10 2.41
C SER A 43 -0.94 14.12 3.47
N CYS A 44 0.02 14.56 4.27
CA CYS A 44 0.44 13.84 5.46
C CYS A 44 -0.55 13.96 6.61
N GLY A 45 -0.40 13.05 7.58
CA GLY A 45 -1.09 13.07 8.84
C GLY A 45 -0.61 14.16 9.80
N ILE A 46 -1.53 14.72 10.58
CA ILE A 46 -1.30 15.80 11.55
C ILE A 46 -0.93 15.21 12.91
N TYR A 47 0.04 15.84 13.58
CA TYR A 47 0.53 15.42 14.90
C TYR A 47 -0.41 15.75 16.06
N GLY A 48 -0.18 15.07 17.18
CA GLY A 48 -0.79 15.35 18.48
C GLY A 48 0.14 16.10 19.44
N CYS A 49 -0.46 16.73 20.45
CA CYS A 49 0.23 17.48 21.51
C CYS A 49 -0.20 17.04 22.91
N ASP A 50 0.76 17.04 23.83
CA ASP A 50 0.57 16.87 25.27
C ASP A 50 0.44 18.24 25.96
N THR A 51 -0.58 18.38 26.80
CA THR A 51 -0.95 19.61 27.53
C THR A 51 -0.19 19.78 28.82
N TYR A 52 0.23 18.68 29.47
CA TYR A 52 0.93 18.76 30.76
C TYR A 52 2.36 19.28 30.59
N ASN A 53 3.07 18.76 29.59
CA ASN A 53 4.44 19.16 29.28
C ASN A 53 4.53 20.26 28.21
N ASN A 54 3.40 20.61 27.56
CA ASN A 54 3.34 21.56 26.44
C ASN A 54 4.28 21.21 25.28
N ILE A 55 4.26 19.94 24.86
CA ILE A 55 5.11 19.41 23.79
C ILE A 55 4.23 18.76 22.72
N CYS A 56 4.63 18.87 21.46
CA CYS A 56 3.97 18.24 20.33
C CYS A 56 4.90 17.27 19.61
N GLY A 57 4.31 16.24 19.01
CA GLY A 57 4.99 15.41 18.01
C GLY A 57 5.18 16.15 16.69
N THR A 58 5.51 15.41 15.64
CA THR A 58 5.68 15.92 14.28
C THR A 58 4.70 15.26 13.32
N SER A 59 4.25 16.03 12.33
CA SER A 59 3.40 15.52 11.25
C SER A 59 4.19 14.53 10.41
N GLY A 60 3.48 13.64 9.73
CA GLY A 60 4.09 12.86 8.67
C GLY A 60 4.60 13.74 7.54
N ARG A 61 5.30 13.13 6.60
CA ARG A 61 5.75 13.72 5.34
C ARG A 61 5.51 12.70 4.23
N PHE A 62 5.79 13.08 2.99
CA PHE A 62 5.83 12.13 1.89
C PHE A 62 6.87 11.04 2.19
N GLY A 63 6.48 9.76 2.16
CA GLY A 63 7.39 8.65 2.48
C GLY A 63 7.64 8.39 3.98
N ILE A 64 7.40 9.37 4.86
CA ILE A 64 7.94 9.35 6.24
C ILE A 64 6.82 9.57 7.26
N GLY A 65 6.75 8.70 8.28
CA GLY A 65 5.82 8.86 9.40
C GLY A 65 6.24 9.98 10.35
N GLY A 66 5.25 10.58 11.02
CA GLY A 66 5.48 11.57 12.06
C GLY A 66 6.16 10.93 13.28
N SER A 67 6.83 11.74 14.08
CA SER A 67 7.59 11.27 15.24
C SER A 67 7.13 11.93 16.52
N GLY A 68 7.56 11.31 17.61
CA GLY A 68 7.66 11.94 18.91
C GLY A 68 8.55 13.18 18.99
N ASN A 69 8.59 13.78 20.19
CA ASN A 69 9.52 14.84 20.56
C ASN A 69 9.96 14.69 22.02
N GLY A 70 11.14 15.21 22.37
CA GLY A 70 11.60 15.34 23.74
C GLY A 70 12.30 14.11 24.32
N LYS A 71 12.29 14.00 25.65
CA LYS A 71 12.92 12.90 26.39
C LYS A 71 12.13 11.59 26.29
N ASP A 72 10.82 11.70 26.21
CA ASP A 72 9.91 10.60 25.93
C ASP A 72 9.30 10.83 24.55
N PRO A 73 9.83 10.16 23.50
CA PRO A 73 9.34 10.38 22.16
C PRO A 73 7.88 9.97 22.03
N GLY A 74 7.39 8.98 22.80
CA GLY A 74 6.04 8.50 22.57
C GLY A 74 5.83 7.88 21.18
N PRO A 75 4.57 7.65 20.78
CA PRO A 75 4.22 6.97 19.55
C PRO A 75 4.54 7.73 18.25
N SER A 76 5.08 7.00 17.27
CA SER A 76 5.39 7.53 15.94
C SER A 76 4.36 7.06 14.92
N GLY A 77 4.03 7.93 13.97
CA GLY A 77 3.12 7.64 12.88
C GLY A 77 3.70 6.64 11.89
N GLY A 78 2.83 5.90 11.22
CA GLY A 78 3.22 4.96 10.18
C GLY A 78 3.73 5.68 8.93
N GLY A 79 4.82 5.17 8.34
CA GLY A 79 5.26 5.60 7.02
C GLY A 79 4.31 5.15 5.92
N GLY A 80 4.54 5.57 4.69
CA GLY A 80 3.69 5.22 3.55
C GLY A 80 3.90 6.16 2.38
N TYR A 81 2.94 6.22 1.46
CA TYR A 81 2.93 7.22 0.41
C TYR A 81 2.94 8.62 1.02
N TYR A 82 2.00 8.87 1.93
CA TYR A 82 2.08 9.91 2.94
C TYR A 82 2.03 9.27 4.33
N GLY A 83 2.94 9.67 5.21
CA GLY A 83 2.96 9.16 6.58
C GLY A 83 1.87 9.75 7.47
N GLY A 84 1.48 8.98 8.49
CA GLY A 84 0.57 9.42 9.55
C GLY A 84 1.25 10.33 10.56
N GLY A 85 0.46 11.03 11.38
CA GLY A 85 0.97 11.91 12.43
C GLY A 85 1.47 11.17 13.67
N GLY A 86 2.55 11.67 14.29
CA GLY A 86 3.08 11.19 15.56
C GLY A 86 2.56 11.97 16.76
N ILE A 87 2.85 11.48 17.96
CA ILE A 87 2.50 12.12 19.23
C ILE A 87 3.60 11.90 20.28
N THR A 88 3.74 12.83 21.23
CA THR A 88 4.73 12.75 22.32
C THR A 88 4.12 12.08 23.57
N TYR A 89 4.96 11.53 24.44
CA TYR A 89 4.53 10.82 25.66
C TYR A 89 3.48 9.74 25.34
N VAL A 90 2.46 9.62 26.19
CA VAL A 90 1.44 8.59 26.10
C VAL A 90 0.47 8.92 24.98
N GLY A 91 0.13 7.92 24.14
CA GLY A 91 -0.90 8.11 23.14
C GLY A 91 -0.99 7.07 22.06
N SER A 92 -1.60 7.46 20.95
CA SER A 92 -1.67 6.63 19.76
C SER A 92 -1.43 7.49 18.52
N ALA A 93 -0.47 7.05 17.72
CA ALA A 93 -0.14 7.67 16.45
C ALA A 93 -0.96 7.04 15.32
N SER A 94 -0.99 7.72 14.17
CA SER A 94 -1.82 7.32 13.04
C SER A 94 -1.05 6.56 11.97
N GLY A 95 -1.77 5.79 11.15
CA GLY A 95 -1.18 5.06 10.03
C GLY A 95 -0.88 5.94 8.81
N GLY A 96 0.00 5.48 7.94
CA GLY A 96 0.23 6.09 6.63
C GLY A 96 -0.77 5.62 5.56
N SER A 97 -0.77 6.27 4.40
CA SER A 97 -1.53 5.84 3.22
C SER A 97 -0.72 4.93 2.30
N SER A 98 -1.34 3.89 1.75
CA SER A 98 -0.73 3.06 0.72
C SER A 98 -0.87 3.67 -0.68
N PHE A 99 -0.03 3.24 -1.63
CA PHE A 99 -0.14 3.62 -3.03
C PHE A 99 0.14 2.44 -3.95
N ILE A 100 -0.77 2.14 -4.87
CA ILE A 100 -0.59 1.13 -5.92
C ILE A 100 -0.86 1.79 -7.26
N SER A 101 0.15 1.83 -8.13
CA SER A 101 -0.01 2.37 -9.48
C SER A 101 -1.08 1.60 -10.23
N GLY A 102 -2.09 2.30 -10.77
CA GLY A 102 -3.26 1.74 -11.45
C GLY A 102 -4.45 1.38 -10.55
N PHE A 103 -4.32 1.50 -9.23
CA PHE A 103 -5.43 1.22 -8.30
C PHE A 103 -6.36 2.42 -8.16
N GLN A 104 -7.68 2.20 -8.23
CA GLN A 104 -8.66 3.27 -8.16
C GLN A 104 -8.56 4.06 -6.85
N GLY A 105 -8.61 5.39 -6.94
CA GLY A 105 -8.51 6.30 -5.79
C GLY A 105 -7.08 6.68 -5.41
N CYS A 106 -6.05 5.98 -5.91
CA CYS A 106 -4.67 6.44 -5.75
C CYS A 106 -4.42 7.71 -6.59
N ASP A 107 -3.58 8.61 -6.09
CA ASP A 107 -3.15 9.82 -6.80
C ASP A 107 -1.63 9.81 -6.97
N ALA A 108 -1.18 9.52 -8.17
CA ALA A 108 0.24 9.42 -8.47
C ALA A 108 0.88 10.80 -8.66
N ILE A 109 2.19 10.89 -8.49
CA ILE A 109 2.94 12.15 -8.62
C ILE A 109 3.63 12.29 -9.96
N PHE A 110 3.86 13.52 -10.43
CA PHE A 110 4.70 13.80 -11.58
C PHE A 110 6.18 13.50 -11.29
N GLU A 111 6.93 13.13 -12.34
CA GLU A 111 8.37 12.81 -12.25
C GLU A 111 9.23 13.97 -11.74
N ASN A 112 8.79 15.21 -11.97
CA ASN A 112 9.47 16.42 -11.51
C ASN A 112 9.18 16.78 -10.04
N SER A 113 8.50 15.92 -9.27
CA SER A 113 8.26 16.13 -7.85
C SER A 113 9.56 16.01 -7.05
N THR A 114 9.68 16.79 -5.98
CA THR A 114 10.79 16.74 -5.02
C THR A 114 10.26 16.51 -3.61
N GLU A 115 11.14 16.24 -2.65
CA GLU A 115 10.76 16.02 -1.24
C GLU A 115 9.94 17.19 -0.66
N ASP A 116 10.24 18.43 -1.08
CA ASP A 116 9.57 19.63 -0.59
C ASP A 116 8.38 20.08 -1.46
N HIS A 117 8.26 19.56 -2.69
CA HIS A 117 7.25 19.97 -3.66
C HIS A 117 6.72 18.77 -4.43
N ILE A 118 5.60 18.23 -3.98
CA ILE A 118 4.91 17.09 -4.57
C ILE A 118 3.82 17.57 -5.53
N TYR A 119 3.92 17.21 -6.81
CA TYR A 119 2.92 17.54 -7.82
C TYR A 119 2.04 16.33 -8.12
N HIS A 120 0.77 16.40 -7.73
CA HIS A 120 -0.22 15.35 -7.96
C HIS A 120 -0.75 15.35 -9.39
N ARG A 121 -0.97 14.16 -9.95
CA ARG A 121 -1.53 13.97 -11.30
C ARG A 121 -3.05 13.93 -11.33
N GLY A 122 -3.71 13.68 -10.20
CA GLY A 122 -5.14 13.40 -10.14
C GLY A 122 -5.53 12.06 -10.78
N ASN A 123 -4.57 11.14 -10.96
CA ASN A 123 -4.81 9.80 -11.51
C ASN A 123 -3.84 8.76 -10.94
N PRO A 124 -4.17 7.46 -10.96
CA PRO A 124 -3.41 6.45 -10.23
C PRO A 124 -2.18 5.94 -10.99
N PHE A 125 -1.91 6.40 -12.20
CA PHE A 125 -0.86 5.82 -13.04
C PHE A 125 0.48 6.48 -12.74
N HIS A 126 1.47 5.70 -12.28
CA HIS A 126 2.83 6.19 -11.99
C HIS A 126 3.58 6.64 -13.27
N TYR A 127 4.45 7.66 -13.19
CA TYR A 127 5.14 8.23 -14.37
C TYR A 127 6.04 7.22 -15.10
N SER A 128 6.44 6.15 -14.41
CA SER A 128 7.21 5.06 -15.02
C SER A 128 6.44 4.27 -16.08
N GLY A 129 5.13 4.50 -16.23
CA GLY A 129 4.26 3.73 -17.12
C GLY A 129 3.96 2.31 -16.64
N LYS A 130 4.49 1.90 -15.48
CA LYS A 130 4.25 0.59 -14.86
C LYS A 130 3.11 0.68 -13.87
N TYR A 131 2.16 -0.25 -13.97
CA TYR A 131 0.99 -0.31 -13.09
C TYR A 131 0.55 -1.75 -12.87
N PHE A 132 -0.22 -1.96 -11.81
CA PHE A 132 -0.84 -3.23 -11.48
C PHE A 132 -2.27 -3.24 -12.02
N THR A 133 -2.74 -4.41 -12.43
CA THR A 133 -4.16 -4.67 -12.69
C THR A 133 -4.70 -5.57 -11.59
N ASP A 134 -6.02 -5.55 -11.38
CA ASP A 134 -6.72 -6.46 -10.46
C ASP A 134 -6.17 -6.43 -9.02
N GLY A 135 -5.65 -5.28 -8.60
CA GLY A 135 -5.11 -5.08 -7.27
C GLY A 135 -6.22 -5.05 -6.21
N ILE A 136 -5.92 -5.58 -5.02
CA ILE A 136 -6.75 -5.46 -3.83
C ILE A 136 -5.88 -4.79 -2.75
N MET A 137 -6.47 -3.83 -2.04
CA MET A 137 -5.83 -3.11 -0.95
C MET A 137 -6.58 -3.44 0.34
N ILE A 138 -5.91 -4.12 1.27
CA ILE A 138 -6.50 -4.62 2.53
C ILE A 138 -5.72 -3.97 3.67
N ASP A 139 -6.43 -3.37 4.64
CA ASP A 139 -5.82 -2.79 5.84
C ASP A 139 -5.68 -3.81 6.98
N GLY A 140 -5.04 -3.39 8.07
CA GLY A 140 -4.86 -4.24 9.25
C GLY A 140 -6.14 -4.54 10.06
N GLN A 141 -7.28 -3.98 9.68
CA GLN A 141 -8.58 -4.19 10.32
C GLN A 141 -9.48 -5.17 9.53
N HIS A 142 -8.98 -5.72 8.43
CA HIS A 142 -9.69 -6.71 7.62
C HIS A 142 -8.89 -8.02 7.54
N GLU A 143 -9.59 -9.10 7.23
CA GLU A 143 -8.97 -10.41 7.05
C GLU A 143 -8.01 -10.41 5.86
N MET A 144 -6.77 -10.83 6.11
CA MET A 144 -5.71 -11.01 5.13
C MET A 144 -5.16 -12.45 5.16
N PRO A 145 -4.60 -12.98 4.07
CA PRO A 145 -4.03 -14.33 4.07
C PRO A 145 -2.88 -14.47 5.06
N THR A 146 -2.83 -15.59 5.78
CA THR A 146 -1.71 -15.94 6.66
C THR A 146 -0.40 -16.12 5.86
N THR A 147 0.74 -16.03 6.54
CA THR A 147 2.08 -16.21 5.94
C THR A 147 2.26 -17.51 5.14
N ASP A 148 1.56 -18.57 5.50
CA ASP A 148 1.57 -19.88 4.83
C ASP A 148 0.49 -20.04 3.75
N LEU A 149 -0.35 -19.02 3.55
CA LEU A 149 -1.47 -18.97 2.59
C LEU A 149 -2.54 -20.06 2.81
N HIS A 150 -2.62 -20.67 4.00
CA HIS A 150 -3.59 -21.73 4.31
C HIS A 150 -4.84 -21.24 5.04
N SER A 151 -4.82 -20.02 5.57
CA SER A 151 -5.95 -19.41 6.30
C SER A 151 -5.95 -17.88 6.16
N THR A 152 -6.88 -17.23 6.84
CA THR A 152 -6.92 -15.77 6.99
C THR A 152 -6.63 -15.37 8.44
N GLU A 153 -6.06 -14.18 8.64
CA GLU A 153 -5.82 -13.56 9.93
C GLU A 153 -6.25 -12.09 9.92
N LEU A 154 -6.64 -11.56 11.09
CA LEU A 154 -6.96 -10.15 11.29
C LEU A 154 -5.71 -9.41 11.75
N GLY A 155 -5.09 -8.66 10.83
CA GLY A 155 -3.74 -8.15 11.05
C GLY A 155 -2.71 -9.27 11.25
N HIS A 156 -1.47 -8.91 11.55
CA HIS A 156 -0.40 -9.89 11.77
C HIS A 156 0.37 -9.58 13.06
N GLN A 157 0.50 -10.55 13.95
CA GLN A 157 1.35 -10.44 15.13
C GLN A 157 2.74 -10.99 14.84
N GLY A 158 3.77 -10.16 15.05
CA GLY A 158 5.17 -10.52 14.84
C GLY A 158 5.82 -9.64 13.78
N ASN A 159 6.74 -10.24 13.02
CA ASN A 159 7.49 -9.51 11.99
C ASN A 159 6.66 -9.39 10.71
N GLY A 160 6.71 -8.24 10.04
CA GLY A 160 6.11 -8.08 8.72
C GLY A 160 6.77 -9.00 7.68
N TYR A 161 5.99 -9.42 6.68
CA TYR A 161 6.44 -10.32 5.62
C TYR A 161 5.95 -9.82 4.25
N ALA A 162 6.65 -10.22 3.19
CA ALA A 162 6.21 -10.03 1.82
C ALA A 162 6.19 -11.39 1.11
N ILE A 163 5.06 -11.72 0.49
CA ILE A 163 4.92 -12.93 -0.32
C ILE A 163 4.98 -12.54 -1.78
N ILE A 164 5.92 -13.11 -2.52
CA ILE A 164 6.05 -12.93 -3.97
C ILE A 164 5.88 -14.30 -4.62
N THR A 165 4.75 -14.48 -5.27
CA THR A 165 4.46 -15.70 -6.02
C THR A 165 4.58 -15.41 -7.51
N TYR A 166 5.41 -16.18 -8.20
CA TYR A 166 5.45 -16.15 -9.65
C TYR A 166 4.21 -16.87 -10.19
N ILE A 167 3.27 -16.11 -10.74
CA ILE A 167 2.18 -16.69 -11.52
C ILE A 167 2.77 -16.97 -12.90
N ALA A 168 3.16 -18.23 -13.14
CA ALA A 168 3.47 -18.67 -14.48
C ALA A 168 2.19 -18.53 -15.31
N SER A 169 2.10 -17.44 -16.07
CA SER A 169 1.27 -17.42 -17.26
C SER A 169 1.70 -18.65 -18.06
N ASN A 170 0.74 -19.49 -18.45
CA ASN A 170 0.97 -20.41 -19.55
C ASN A 170 1.31 -19.54 -20.76
N VAL A 171 2.58 -19.19 -20.93
CA VAL A 171 3.10 -18.49 -22.09
C VAL A 171 3.01 -19.50 -23.22
N ILE A 172 1.81 -19.58 -23.81
CA ILE A 172 1.67 -20.15 -25.13
C ILE A 172 2.36 -19.14 -26.04
N CYS A 173 3.64 -19.38 -26.32
CA CYS A 173 4.39 -18.68 -27.36
C CYS A 173 3.47 -18.59 -28.58
N SER A 174 3.23 -17.41 -29.13
CA SER A 174 2.46 -17.25 -30.39
C SER A 174 3.02 -18.14 -31.52
N CYS A 175 4.32 -18.42 -31.43
CA CYS A 175 5.10 -19.45 -32.10
C CYS A 175 4.44 -20.84 -32.08
N GLN A 176 4.02 -21.31 -30.90
CA GLN A 176 3.38 -22.62 -30.69
C GLN A 176 1.98 -22.68 -31.33
N MET A 177 1.21 -21.60 -31.26
CA MET A 177 -0.10 -21.49 -31.93
C MET A 177 0.06 -21.54 -33.44
N ASN A 178 1.02 -20.79 -34.00
CA ASN A 178 1.29 -20.81 -35.44
C ASN A 178 1.75 -22.18 -35.95
N ILE A 179 2.58 -22.91 -35.19
CA ILE A 179 3.02 -24.27 -35.57
C ILE A 179 1.84 -25.24 -35.57
N ASN A 180 0.95 -25.17 -34.58
CA ASN A 180 -0.20 -26.07 -34.51
C ASN A 180 -1.24 -25.77 -35.60
N LEU A 181 -1.51 -24.49 -35.89
CA LEU A 181 -2.38 -24.06 -37.00
C LEU A 181 -1.82 -24.47 -38.37
N MET A 182 -0.51 -24.31 -38.60
CA MET A 182 0.18 -24.79 -39.80
C MET A 182 0.09 -26.31 -39.97
N LYS A 183 0.32 -27.08 -38.89
CA LYS A 183 0.23 -28.54 -38.94
C LYS A 183 -1.19 -29.00 -39.25
N LEU A 184 -2.21 -28.37 -38.67
CA LEU A 184 -3.61 -28.68 -38.94
C LEU A 184 -3.98 -28.39 -40.41
N PHE A 185 -3.49 -27.27 -40.96
CA PHE A 185 -3.69 -26.93 -42.37
C PHE A 185 -2.98 -27.91 -43.32
N LEU A 186 -1.75 -28.33 -43.00
CA LEU A 186 -1.01 -29.30 -43.82
C LEU A 186 -1.67 -30.68 -43.80
N THR A 187 -2.13 -31.16 -42.64
CA THR A 187 -2.81 -32.46 -42.55
C THR A 187 -4.16 -32.44 -43.26
N SER A 188 -4.97 -31.38 -43.11
CA SER A 188 -6.26 -31.28 -43.81
C SER A 188 -6.09 -31.27 -45.33
N ASN A 189 -5.08 -30.54 -45.85
CA ASN A 189 -4.81 -30.50 -47.29
C ASN A 189 -4.28 -31.84 -47.83
N ILE A 190 -3.45 -32.57 -47.08
CA ILE A 190 -3.00 -33.91 -47.47
C ILE A 190 -4.19 -34.89 -47.54
N PHE A 191 -5.11 -34.83 -46.57
CA PHE A 191 -6.33 -35.64 -46.60
C PHE A 191 -7.20 -35.33 -47.82
N ILE A 192 -7.41 -34.06 -48.16
CA ILE A 192 -8.19 -33.65 -49.34
C ILE A 192 -7.54 -34.16 -50.63
N ILE A 193 -6.22 -34.06 -50.78
CA ILE A 193 -5.49 -34.54 -51.97
C ILE A 193 -5.57 -36.07 -52.10
N LEU A 194 -5.53 -36.80 -50.99
CA LEU A 194 -5.66 -38.27 -51.00
C LEU A 194 -7.09 -38.72 -51.30
N SER A 195 -8.11 -37.96 -50.88
CA SER A 195 -9.52 -38.25 -51.17
C SER A 195 -9.93 -37.97 -52.62
N LEU A 196 -9.18 -37.14 -53.35
CA LEU A 196 -9.43 -36.82 -54.77
C LEU A 196 -8.73 -37.79 -55.75
N LYS A 197 -7.90 -38.73 -55.26
CA LYS A 197 -7.15 -39.71 -56.07
C LYS A 197 -7.78 -41.12 -56.09
N LYS A 198 -9.03 -41.27 -55.66
CA LYS A 198 -9.85 -42.47 -55.86
C LYS A 198 -10.96 -42.17 -56.86
#